data_AF-A0A522N0J4-F1
#
_entry.id   AF-A0A522N0J4-F1
#
_cell.length_a   1.000
_cell.length_b   1.000
_cell.length_c   1.000
_cell.angle_alpha   90.00
_cell.angle_beta   90.00
_cell.angle_gamma   90.00
#
_symmetry.space_group_name_H-M   'P 1'
#
loop_
_entity.id
_entity.type
_entity.pdbx_description
1 polymer ?
#
loop_
_entity_poly.entity_id
_entity_poly.type
_entity_poly.pdbx_seq_one_letter_code
_entity_poly.pdbx_strand_id
1 'polypeptide(L)' 'YGIDPGLIFSFPSRTENGVSRIVEGITHDDFGRKKLQDTLEELRKERDAVKELER' A
#
# COMPACT_ATOMS: atom_id res chain seq x y z
N TYR A 1 -7.12 4.62 -1.67
CA TYR A 1 -6.37 3.47 -2.22
C TYR A 1 -6.85 2.10 -1.75
N GLY A 2 -7.58 1.98 -0.61
CA GLY A 2 -8.13 0.68 -0.18
C GLY A 2 -7.07 -0.31 0.33
N ILE A 3 -5.99 0.21 0.91
CA ILE A 3 -4.88 -0.57 1.48
C ILE A 3 -5.16 -0.82 2.97
N ASP A 4 -4.74 -1.99 3.46
CA ASP A 4 -4.94 -2.37 4.86
C ASP A 4 -4.21 -1.41 5.83
N PRO A 5 -4.86 -0.97 6.92
CA PRO A 5 -4.19 -0.21 7.97
C PRO A 5 -3.00 -0.98 8.55
N GLY A 6 -1.88 -0.29 8.76
CA GLY A 6 -0.65 -0.88 9.33
C GLY A 6 0.21 -1.66 8.32
N LEU A 7 -0.27 -1.88 7.09
CA LEU A 7 0.57 -2.42 6.02
C LEU A 7 1.48 -1.33 5.48
N ILE A 8 2.79 -1.60 5.42
CA ILE A 8 3.73 -0.71 4.74
C ILE A 8 3.50 -0.84 3.24
N PHE A 9 3.12 0.27 2.61
CA PHE A 9 2.79 0.33 1.19
C PHE A 9 3.28 1.66 0.62
N SER A 10 3.73 1.66 -0.63
CA SER A 10 4.22 2.88 -1.29
C SER A 10 3.05 3.70 -1.84
N PHE A 11 2.98 4.98 -1.46
CA PHE A 11 1.93 5.89 -1.91
C PHE A 11 2.52 7.10 -2.64
N PRO A 12 1.80 7.66 -3.64
CA PRO A 12 2.16 8.98 -4.15
C PRO A 12 2.03 9.98 -3.01
N SER A 13 3.09 10.73 -2.78
CA SER A 13 3.18 11.68 -1.67
C SER A 13 3.85 12.97 -2.10
N ARG A 14 3.61 14.03 -1.33
CA ARG A 14 4.31 15.31 -1.42
C ARG A 14 4.93 15.62 -0.07
N THR A 15 6.16 16.11 -0.09
CA THR A 15 6.81 16.62 1.12
C THR A 15 6.65 18.13 1.15
N GLU A 16 5.94 18.61 2.18
CA GLU A 16 5.72 20.03 2.41
C GLU A 16 6.26 20.37 3.80
N ASN A 17 7.22 21.28 3.87
CA ASN A 17 7.87 21.70 5.12
C ASN A 17 8.42 20.51 5.96
N GLY A 18 9.03 19.53 5.29
CA GLY A 18 9.59 18.33 5.93
C GLY A 18 8.55 17.28 6.34
N VAL A 19 7.27 17.49 6.06
CA VAL A 19 6.19 16.55 6.35
C VAL A 19 5.71 15.89 5.06
N SER A 20 5.79 14.56 5.00
CA SER A 20 5.24 13.78 3.89
C SER A 20 3.73 13.62 4.05
N ARG A 21 2.98 13.97 3.01
CA ARG A 21 1.52 13.83 2.93
C ARG A 21 1.17 12.95 1.75
N ILE A 22 0.26 12.01 1.95
CA ILE A 22 -0.26 11.17 0.87
C ILE A 22 -1.14 12.04 -0.04
N VAL A 23 -0.98 11.90 -1.35
CA VAL A 23 -1.85 12.54 -2.33
C VAL A 23 -3.14 11.72 -2.44
N GLU A 24 -4.27 12.34 -2.18
CA GLU A 24 -5.60 11.71 -2.24
C GLU A 24 -6.31 12.02 -3.57
N GLY A 25 -7.45 11.34 -3.82
CA GLY A 25 -8.31 11.62 -4.97
C GLY A 25 -7.83 11.07 -6.32
N ILE A 26 -6.75 10.27 -6.36
CA ILE A 26 -6.30 9.64 -7.60
C ILE A 26 -7.18 8.43 -7.93
N THR A 27 -7.88 8.53 -9.06
CA THR A 27 -8.65 7.43 -9.65
C THR A 27 -7.76 6.62 -10.59
N HIS A 28 -7.80 5.30 -10.45
CA HIS A 28 -7.11 4.36 -11.34
C HIS A 28 -8.13 3.73 -12.28
N ASP A 29 -7.73 3.40 -13.49
CA ASP A 29 -8.51 2.55 -14.40
C ASP A 29 -8.45 1.07 -13.98
N ASP A 30 -9.06 0.16 -14.76
CA ASP A 30 -9.06 -1.27 -14.45
C ASP A 30 -7.66 -1.87 -14.37
N PHE A 31 -6.76 -1.44 -15.27
CA PHE A 31 -5.38 -1.91 -15.29
C PHE A 31 -4.63 -1.49 -14.03
N GLY A 32 -4.71 -0.22 -13.66
CA GLY A 32 -4.08 0.32 -12.45
C GLY A 32 -4.65 -0.29 -11.18
N ARG A 33 -5.98 -0.45 -11.09
CA ARG A 33 -6.63 -1.13 -9.97
C ARG A 33 -6.14 -2.57 -9.83
N LYS A 34 -6.03 -3.30 -10.93
CA LYS A 34 -5.52 -4.67 -10.90
C LYS A 34 -4.08 -4.73 -10.38
N LYS A 35 -3.19 -3.86 -10.84
CA LYS A 35 -1.81 -3.81 -10.36
C LYS A 35 -1.69 -3.48 -8.88
N LEU A 36 -2.50 -2.52 -8.39
CA LEU A 36 -2.56 -2.22 -6.96
C LEU A 36 -2.99 -3.44 -6.13
N GLN A 37 -4.01 -4.17 -6.59
CA GLN A 37 -4.49 -5.37 -5.89
C GLN A 37 -3.47 -6.52 -5.92
N ASP A 38 -2.80 -6.74 -7.05
CA ASP A 38 -1.79 -7.79 -7.18
C ASP A 38 -0.63 -7.55 -6.17
N THR A 39 -0.14 -6.30 -6.05
CA THR A 39 0.91 -5.94 -5.07
C THR A 39 0.40 -5.96 -3.62
N LEU A 40 -0.84 -5.55 -3.37
CA LEU A 40 -1.44 -5.61 -2.03
C LEU A 40 -1.50 -7.06 -1.52
N GLU A 41 -1.90 -7.99 -2.40
CA GLU A 41 -1.99 -9.40 -2.06
C GLU A 41 -0.63 -10.05 -1.81
N GLU A 42 0.41 -9.64 -2.55
CA GLU A 42 1.79 -10.05 -2.30
C GLU A 42 2.27 -9.62 -0.90
N LEU A 43 2.10 -8.35 -0.53
CA LEU A 43 2.51 -7.82 0.77
C LEU A 43 1.73 -8.44 1.94
N ARG A 44 0.46 -8.80 1.73
CA ARG A 44 -0.32 -9.54 2.74
C ARG A 44 0.30 -10.91 3.02
N LYS A 45 0.68 -11.63 1.97
CA LYS A 45 1.34 -12.94 2.09
C LYS A 45 2.69 -12.83 2.79
N GLU A 46 3.49 -11.83 2.46
CA GLU A 46 4.77 -11.56 3.15
C GLU A 46 4.56 -11.29 4.64
N ARG A 47 3.61 -10.40 4.98
CA ARG A 47 3.23 -10.11 6.37
C ARG A 47 2.77 -11.37 7.12
N ASP A 48 1.93 -12.18 6.50
CA ASP A 48 1.40 -13.36 7.16
C ASP A 48 2.47 -14.47 7.29
N ALA A 49 3.40 -14.57 6.33
CA ALA A 49 4.56 -15.46 6.45
C ALA A 49 5.47 -15.10 7.63
N VAL A 50 5.72 -13.81 7.90
CA VAL A 50 6.55 -13.41 9.06
C VAL A 50 5.83 -13.58 10.39
N LYS A 51 4.50 -13.42 10.45
CA LYS A 51 3.72 -13.69 11.68
C LYS A 51 3.85 -15.13 12.15
N GLU A 52 3.95 -16.08 11.22
CA GLU A 52 4.15 -17.49 11.55
C GLU A 52 5.57 -17.77 12.10
N LEU A 53 6.55 -16.88 11.88
CA LEU A 53 7.90 -16.99 12.44
C LEU A 53 8.03 -16.40 13.85
N GLU A 54 7.12 -15.49 14.23
CA GLU A 54 7.09 -14.86 15.56
C GLU A 54 6.30 -15.69 16.60
N ARG A 55 5.81 -16.87 16.21
CA ARG A 55 5.08 -17.82 17.05
C ARG A 55 5.99 -18.90 17.64
#